data_AF-A0A419GDD8-F1
#
_entry.id   AF-A0A419GDD8-F1
#
_cell.length_a   1.000
_cell.length_b   1.000
_cell.length_c   1.000
_cell.angle_alpha   90.00
_cell.angle_beta   90.00
_cell.angle_gamma   90.00
#
_symmetry.space_group_name_H-M   'P 1'
#
loop_
_entity.id
_entity.type
_entity.pdbx_description
1 polymer ?
#
loop_
_entity_poly.entity_id
_entity_poly.type
_entity_poly.pdbx_seq_one_letter_code
_entity_poly.pdbx_strand_id
1 'polypeptide(L)'
;MTCFINEDLIVKMLGEARFASRKLAAKIIEKAGRAGGIEPAEAAVLLQAEDPEIIAGICRAARMVKEEIYGRRVVFFAPLYISNYCVNNCRYCGYRRDNKFERRLLSKKEIIEEVKILLSAGHKRVALECGEDPARCSIDYVLEAIETIYLVREGNGSIRRINVNIAATTVENYKKLKDAGIGTYVLFQETYHRPTYARMHPAGPKSDYEWHLTAMNRAVAGGIDDVGVGVLFGLHDFKFEVLSLLLHVRYLEESAGVGPHTISVPRLRPAPGVDLLQFPYLVSDSDFKKLVAVLRLAVPYTGLILSTRERPSLRSELISLGVSQLSAGSSTGVGGYGNRAKAGSSAGNGEADTQFSVEDRRTLDEVVGDVCRTGYLPSFCTACYRQGRTGERFMAMAKSGLIQDLCTPNALLTLQEYLLDYASPETIVAGERVIKDQVSLIGCPSMRFLTGIKLQEIKRGERDLFF
;
A
#
# COMPACT_ATOMS: atom_id res chain seq x y z
N MET A 1 8.00 4.29 27.89
CA MET A 1 7.52 3.18 27.06
C MET A 1 8.73 2.30 26.76
N THR A 2 8.64 0.99 26.98
CA THR A 2 9.71 0.04 26.61
C THR A 2 9.79 -0.03 25.09
N CYS A 3 10.99 0.12 24.52
CA CYS A 3 11.18 -0.04 23.07
C CYS A 3 10.80 -1.47 22.67
N PHE A 4 9.74 -1.63 21.86
CA PHE A 4 9.24 -2.94 21.40
C PHE A 4 10.06 -3.52 20.23
N ILE A 5 11.03 -2.76 19.73
CA ILE A 5 12.02 -3.21 18.73
C ILE A 5 13.32 -3.54 19.46
N ASN A 6 13.58 -4.82 19.68
CA ASN A 6 14.80 -5.31 20.32
C ASN A 6 15.80 -5.78 19.25
N GLU A 7 16.81 -4.95 18.97
CA GLU A 7 17.82 -5.23 17.93
C GLU A 7 18.64 -6.49 18.24
N ASP A 8 18.99 -6.74 19.52
CA ASP A 8 19.74 -7.94 19.93
C ASP A 8 18.94 -9.22 19.69
N LEU A 9 17.64 -9.19 19.97
CA LEU A 9 16.73 -10.31 19.69
C LEU A 9 16.65 -10.58 18.19
N ILE A 10 16.55 -9.53 17.36
CA ILE A 10 16.52 -9.66 15.90
C ILE A 10 17.82 -10.27 15.38
N VAL A 11 18.98 -9.76 15.83
CA VAL A 11 20.30 -10.28 15.46
C VAL A 11 20.45 -11.73 15.88
N LYS A 12 19.99 -12.08 17.10
CA LYS A 12 19.99 -13.46 17.59
C LYS A 12 19.14 -14.38 16.71
N MET A 13 17.88 -14.01 16.42
CA MET A 13 17.00 -14.80 15.56
C MET A 13 17.60 -15.01 14.16
N LEU A 14 18.18 -13.96 13.57
CA LEU A 14 18.84 -14.07 12.27
C LEU A 14 20.09 -14.94 12.33
N GLY A 15 20.88 -14.86 13.40
CA GLY A 15 22.07 -15.67 13.62
C GLY A 15 21.75 -17.16 13.75
N GLU A 16 20.76 -17.51 14.56
CA GLU A 16 20.29 -18.88 14.74
C GLU A 16 19.68 -19.45 13.44
N ALA A 17 18.89 -18.64 12.74
CA ALA A 17 18.23 -19.03 11.49
C ALA A 17 19.20 -19.40 10.34
N ARG A 18 20.46 -18.93 10.38
CA ARG A 18 21.48 -19.30 9.37
C ARG A 18 21.79 -20.80 9.35
N PHE A 19 21.64 -21.45 10.50
CA PHE A 19 21.94 -22.87 10.69
C PHE A 19 20.67 -23.75 10.61
N ALA A 20 19.54 -23.17 10.20
CA ALA A 20 18.29 -23.88 10.12
C ALA A 20 18.33 -24.98 9.04
N SER A 21 17.92 -26.20 9.42
CA SER A 21 17.87 -27.30 8.47
C SER A 21 16.80 -27.09 7.40
N ARG A 22 17.02 -27.65 6.21
CA ARG A 22 16.04 -27.71 5.13
C ARG A 22 14.70 -28.31 5.58
N LYS A 23 14.74 -29.31 6.48
CA LYS A 23 13.55 -29.95 7.07
C LYS A 23 12.74 -28.97 7.93
N LEU A 24 13.42 -28.12 8.70
CA LEU A 24 12.74 -27.08 9.50
C LEU A 24 12.08 -26.04 8.59
N ALA A 25 12.79 -25.54 7.57
CA ALA A 25 12.23 -24.59 6.62
C ALA A 25 10.99 -25.16 5.91
N ALA A 26 11.03 -26.41 5.45
CA ALA A 26 9.88 -27.08 4.84
C ALA A 26 8.67 -27.17 5.79
N LYS A 27 8.90 -27.49 7.07
CA LYS A 27 7.84 -27.54 8.09
C LYS A 27 7.21 -26.16 8.33
N ILE A 28 8.03 -25.11 8.36
CA ILE A 28 7.54 -23.72 8.50
C ILE A 28 6.69 -23.33 7.29
N ILE A 29 7.14 -23.66 6.07
CA ILE A 29 6.37 -23.40 4.82
C ILE A 29 5.01 -24.09 4.87
N GLU A 30 4.96 -25.36 5.30
CA GLU A 30 3.71 -26.12 5.42
C GLU A 30 2.76 -25.48 6.45
N LYS A 31 3.28 -25.09 7.62
CA LYS A 31 2.50 -24.36 8.64
C LYS A 31 1.95 -23.05 8.08
N ALA A 32 2.82 -22.25 7.45
CA ALA A 32 2.47 -20.95 6.92
C ALA A 32 1.42 -21.02 5.81
N GLY A 33 1.46 -22.09 5.00
CA GLY A 33 0.51 -22.35 3.93
C GLY A 33 -0.95 -22.55 4.38
N ARG A 34 -1.21 -22.64 5.69
CA ARG A 34 -2.57 -22.72 6.29
C ARG A 34 -3.14 -21.35 6.68
N ALA A 35 -2.51 -20.27 6.21
CA ALA A 35 -2.92 -18.89 6.41
C ALA A 35 -3.10 -18.45 7.88
N GLY A 36 -2.41 -19.11 8.82
CA GLY A 36 -2.47 -18.78 10.26
C GLY A 36 -1.40 -17.80 10.77
N GLY A 37 -0.47 -17.38 9.90
CA GLY A 37 0.70 -16.59 10.28
C GLY A 37 1.87 -17.46 10.79
N ILE A 38 3.04 -16.83 10.91
CA ILE A 38 4.25 -17.44 11.48
C ILE A 38 4.96 -16.46 12.41
N GLU A 39 5.68 -17.00 13.38
CA GLU A 39 6.42 -16.21 14.36
C GLU A 39 7.65 -15.53 13.73
N PRO A 40 8.14 -14.40 14.28
CA PRO A 40 9.33 -13.73 13.77
C PRO A 40 10.56 -14.66 13.65
N ALA A 41 10.76 -15.59 14.58
CA ALA A 41 11.85 -16.57 14.50
C ALA A 41 11.68 -17.57 13.33
N GLU A 42 10.44 -17.94 13.01
CA GLU A 42 10.14 -18.78 11.85
C GLU A 42 10.33 -18.00 10.54
N ALA A 43 9.92 -16.73 10.52
CA ALA A 43 10.16 -15.83 9.38
C ALA A 43 11.67 -15.63 9.15
N ALA A 44 12.48 -15.57 10.21
CA ALA A 44 13.94 -15.48 10.12
C ALA A 44 14.53 -16.67 9.34
N VAL A 45 14.03 -17.89 9.60
CA VAL A 45 14.44 -19.10 8.85
C VAL A 45 14.14 -18.96 7.36
N LEU A 46 12.94 -18.49 7.01
CA LEU A 46 12.56 -18.32 5.60
C LEU A 46 13.36 -17.21 4.91
N LEU A 47 13.68 -16.12 5.62
CA LEU A 47 14.51 -15.03 5.10
C LEU A 47 15.96 -15.46 4.86
N GLN A 48 16.51 -16.33 5.71
CA GLN A 48 17.85 -16.91 5.55
C GLN A 48 17.93 -18.00 4.48
N ALA A 49 16.80 -18.47 3.94
CA ALA A 49 16.83 -19.50 2.91
C ALA A 49 17.54 -19.03 1.63
N GLU A 50 18.52 -19.83 1.19
CA GLU A 50 19.26 -19.67 -0.07
C GLU A 50 19.04 -20.85 -1.03
N ASP A 51 18.59 -22.01 -0.52
CA ASP A 51 18.23 -23.18 -1.32
C ASP A 51 17.07 -22.83 -2.30
N PRO A 52 17.26 -22.97 -3.63
CA PRO A 52 16.26 -22.61 -4.62
C PRO A 52 14.93 -23.35 -4.49
N GLU A 53 14.93 -24.61 -4.04
CA GLU A 53 13.71 -25.41 -3.87
C GLU A 53 12.91 -24.93 -2.67
N ILE A 54 13.59 -24.54 -1.59
CA ILE A 54 12.97 -23.89 -0.42
C ILE A 54 12.39 -22.53 -0.80
N ILE A 55 13.14 -21.69 -1.53
CA ILE A 55 12.64 -20.39 -2.00
C ILE A 55 11.40 -20.57 -2.89
N ALA A 56 11.42 -21.54 -3.80
CA ALA A 56 10.27 -21.87 -4.63
C ALA A 56 9.08 -22.35 -3.77
N GLY A 57 9.34 -23.11 -2.69
CA GLY A 57 8.33 -23.51 -1.70
C GLY A 57 7.69 -22.31 -0.98
N ILE A 58 8.51 -21.34 -0.54
CA ILE A 58 8.03 -20.09 0.07
C ILE A 58 7.09 -19.35 -0.90
N CYS A 59 7.51 -19.17 -2.15
CA CYS A 59 6.71 -18.49 -3.17
C CYS A 59 5.39 -19.22 -3.48
N ARG A 60 5.40 -20.56 -3.55
CA ARG A 60 4.18 -21.35 -3.76
C ARG A 60 3.20 -21.22 -2.60
N ALA A 61 3.68 -21.34 -1.36
CA ALA A 61 2.84 -21.19 -0.18
C ALA A 61 2.26 -19.77 -0.08
N ALA A 62 3.05 -18.74 -0.37
CA ALA A 62 2.58 -17.36 -0.34
C ALA A 62 1.48 -17.08 -1.38
N ARG A 63 1.58 -17.69 -2.57
CA ARG A 63 0.51 -17.65 -3.58
C ARG A 63 -0.77 -18.30 -3.08
N MET A 64 -0.68 -19.49 -2.48
CA MET A 64 -1.83 -20.19 -1.90
C MET A 64 -2.53 -19.34 -0.84
N VAL A 65 -1.76 -18.80 0.12
CA VAL A 65 -2.30 -17.92 1.17
C VAL A 65 -2.92 -16.65 0.59
N LYS A 66 -2.28 -16.04 -0.43
CA LYS A 66 -2.85 -14.86 -1.09
C LYS A 66 -4.19 -15.19 -1.76
N GLU A 67 -4.30 -16.32 -2.44
CA GLU A 67 -5.55 -16.76 -3.07
C GLU A 67 -6.61 -17.16 -2.03
N GLU A 68 -6.21 -17.77 -0.90
CA GLU A 68 -7.11 -18.15 0.19
C GLU A 68 -7.67 -16.95 0.97
N ILE A 69 -6.93 -15.85 1.10
CA ILE A 69 -7.39 -14.66 1.85
C ILE A 69 -7.93 -13.55 0.93
N TYR A 70 -7.23 -13.25 -0.17
CA TYR A 70 -7.59 -12.15 -1.07
C TYR A 70 -8.20 -12.62 -2.39
N GLY A 71 -8.19 -13.92 -2.66
CA GLY A 71 -8.50 -14.44 -3.99
C GLY A 71 -7.59 -13.83 -5.05
N ARG A 72 -8.16 -13.69 -6.24
CA ARG A 72 -7.49 -13.04 -7.37
C ARG A 72 -7.67 -11.52 -7.36
N ARG A 73 -8.20 -10.94 -6.28
CA ARG A 73 -8.47 -9.50 -6.20
C ARG A 73 -7.17 -8.69 -6.06
N VAL A 74 -7.14 -7.54 -6.72
CA VAL A 74 -6.12 -6.48 -6.55
C VAL A 74 -6.82 -5.13 -6.49
N VAL A 75 -6.63 -4.38 -5.38
CA VAL A 75 -7.27 -3.08 -5.18
C VAL A 75 -6.40 -1.94 -5.73
N PHE A 76 -7.00 -1.03 -6.48
CA PHE A 76 -6.29 0.09 -7.11
C PHE A 76 -6.49 1.41 -6.35
N PHE A 77 -5.42 2.22 -6.31
CA PHE A 77 -5.45 3.60 -5.81
C PHE A 77 -4.45 4.47 -6.58
N ALA A 78 -4.43 5.77 -6.30
CA ALA A 78 -3.40 6.69 -6.78
C ALA A 78 -2.85 7.53 -5.62
N PRO A 79 -1.54 7.81 -5.57
CA PRO A 79 -1.02 8.82 -4.65
C PRO A 79 -1.38 10.22 -5.16
N LEU A 80 -1.69 11.15 -4.25
CA LEU A 80 -1.95 12.56 -4.55
C LEU A 80 -1.03 13.41 -3.68
N TYR A 81 0.00 13.98 -4.31
CA TYR A 81 0.98 14.84 -3.65
C TYR A 81 0.46 16.27 -3.62
N ILE A 82 0.13 16.76 -2.42
CA ILE A 82 -0.45 18.10 -2.25
C ILE A 82 0.58 19.15 -1.81
N SER A 83 1.71 18.73 -1.26
CA SER A 83 2.81 19.62 -0.87
C SER A 83 4.16 18.90 -0.86
N ASN A 84 5.19 19.58 -1.37
CA ASN A 84 6.58 19.13 -1.34
C ASN A 84 7.45 19.97 -0.39
N TYR A 85 6.85 20.88 0.38
CA TYR A 85 7.53 21.58 1.46
C TYR A 85 7.90 20.59 2.56
N CYS A 86 9.16 20.59 2.96
CA CYS A 86 9.66 19.69 3.98
C CYS A 86 10.82 20.33 4.75
N VAL A 87 10.74 20.33 6.07
CA VAL A 87 11.81 20.84 6.96
C VAL A 87 12.88 19.80 7.26
N ASN A 88 12.59 18.51 6.99
CA ASN A 88 13.53 17.41 7.20
C ASN A 88 14.57 17.31 6.09
N ASN A 89 15.69 16.66 6.41
CA ASN A 89 16.78 16.44 5.47
C ASN A 89 17.08 14.97 5.18
N CYS A 90 16.02 14.18 4.94
CA CYS A 90 16.12 12.73 4.72
C CYS A 90 17.03 12.42 3.52
N ARG A 91 18.11 11.66 3.72
CA ARG A 91 19.16 11.45 2.71
C ARG A 91 18.69 10.70 1.45
N TYR A 92 17.55 10.02 1.53
CA TYR A 92 16.99 9.17 0.49
C TYR A 92 15.82 9.82 -0.27
N CYS A 93 15.45 11.07 0.04
CA CYS A 93 14.21 11.67 -0.46
C CYS A 93 14.49 12.88 -1.35
N GLY A 94 13.86 12.92 -2.53
CA GLY A 94 13.92 14.07 -3.44
C GLY A 94 13.40 15.37 -2.82
N TYR A 95 12.51 15.29 -1.82
CA TYR A 95 11.95 16.45 -1.12
C TYR A 95 12.77 16.92 0.08
N ARG A 96 13.94 16.35 0.35
CA ARG A 96 14.79 16.83 1.46
C ARG A 96 15.03 18.34 1.35
N ARG A 97 15.01 19.06 2.48
CA ARG A 97 15.06 20.52 2.53
C ARG A 97 16.21 21.15 1.73
N ASP A 98 17.37 20.49 1.70
CA ASP A 98 18.57 21.04 1.06
C ASP A 98 18.56 20.90 -0.47
N ASN A 99 17.70 20.05 -1.04
CA ASN A 99 17.51 20.01 -2.48
C ASN A 99 16.88 21.33 -2.96
N LYS A 100 17.49 21.91 -3.99
CA LYS A 100 17.10 23.19 -4.60
C LYS A 100 16.20 22.93 -5.81
N PHE A 101 14.92 23.20 -5.63
CA PHE A 101 13.89 23.14 -6.66
C PHE A 101 12.68 23.98 -6.24
N GLU A 102 11.73 24.21 -7.14
CA GLU A 102 10.54 25.00 -6.84
C GLU A 102 9.62 24.25 -5.87
N ARG A 103 9.48 24.80 -4.65
CA ARG A 103 8.59 24.23 -3.66
C ARG A 103 7.16 24.67 -3.92
N ARG A 104 6.25 23.70 -3.89
CA ARG A 104 4.83 23.88 -4.22
C ARG A 104 3.95 23.27 -3.16
N LEU A 105 2.83 23.94 -2.96
CA LEU A 105 1.69 23.54 -2.16
C LEU A 105 0.46 23.83 -3.00
N LEU A 106 -0.41 22.84 -3.18
CA LEU A 106 -1.56 22.99 -4.05
C LEU A 106 -2.60 23.90 -3.41
N SER A 107 -3.09 24.87 -4.18
CA SER A 107 -4.31 25.59 -3.86
C SER A 107 -5.53 24.66 -3.92
N LYS A 108 -6.63 25.05 -3.28
CA LYS A 108 -7.91 24.34 -3.38
C LYS A 108 -8.35 24.09 -4.82
N LYS A 109 -8.16 25.07 -5.71
CA LYS A 109 -8.47 24.96 -7.14
C LYS A 109 -7.61 23.89 -7.82
N GLU A 110 -6.32 23.83 -7.52
CA GLU A 110 -5.43 22.80 -8.07
C GLU A 110 -5.75 21.41 -7.51
N ILE A 111 -6.11 21.30 -6.22
CA ILE A 111 -6.58 20.03 -5.65
C ILE A 111 -7.81 19.52 -6.41
N ILE A 112 -8.79 20.40 -6.67
CA ILE A 112 -9.98 20.04 -7.46
C ILE A 112 -9.58 19.51 -8.84
N GLU A 113 -8.66 20.20 -9.53
CA GLU A 113 -8.18 19.79 -10.86
C GLU A 113 -7.48 18.42 -10.84
N GLU A 114 -6.55 18.21 -9.91
CA GLU A 114 -5.85 16.93 -9.77
C GLU A 114 -6.86 15.78 -9.50
N VAL A 115 -7.84 16.02 -8.63
CA VAL A 115 -8.86 15.01 -8.30
C VAL A 115 -9.76 14.73 -9.49
N LYS A 116 -10.16 15.74 -10.27
CA LYS A 116 -10.93 15.53 -11.49
C LYS A 116 -10.20 14.64 -12.48
N ILE A 117 -8.89 14.86 -12.69
CA ILE A 117 -8.08 14.01 -13.57
C ILE A 117 -8.06 12.56 -13.08
N LEU A 118 -7.87 12.36 -11.77
CA LEU A 118 -7.89 11.03 -11.16
C LEU A 118 -9.27 10.34 -11.32
N LEU A 119 -10.35 11.08 -11.14
CA LEU A 119 -11.72 10.58 -11.31
C LEU A 119 -12.03 10.22 -12.77
N SER A 120 -11.60 11.06 -13.72
CA SER A 120 -11.73 10.79 -15.16
C SER A 120 -10.93 9.58 -15.61
N ALA A 121 -9.82 9.26 -14.94
CA ALA A 121 -9.09 8.01 -15.17
C ALA A 121 -9.81 6.78 -14.58
N GLY A 122 -10.76 6.98 -13.67
CA GLY A 122 -11.56 5.94 -13.03
C GLY A 122 -11.19 5.62 -11.59
N HIS A 123 -10.24 6.34 -10.98
CA HIS A 123 -9.88 6.13 -9.57
C HIS A 123 -11.07 6.41 -8.63
N LYS A 124 -11.11 5.67 -7.52
CA LYS A 124 -12.07 5.84 -6.41
C LYS A 124 -11.38 5.92 -5.05
N ARG A 125 -10.06 5.75 -5.02
CA ARG A 125 -9.23 5.66 -3.81
C ARG A 125 -7.97 6.49 -4.02
N VAL A 126 -7.65 7.34 -3.06
CA VAL A 126 -6.46 8.19 -3.08
C VAL A 126 -5.64 7.94 -1.82
N ALA A 127 -4.31 7.99 -1.95
CA ALA A 127 -3.38 8.13 -0.85
C ALA A 127 -2.82 9.56 -0.89
N LEU A 128 -3.23 10.41 0.04
CA LEU A 128 -2.76 11.78 0.15
C LEU A 128 -1.34 11.78 0.74
N GLU A 129 -0.43 12.50 0.09
CA GLU A 129 1.00 12.54 0.42
C GLU A 129 1.43 14.01 0.59
N CYS A 130 2.15 14.32 1.68
CA CYS A 130 2.77 15.64 1.84
C CYS A 130 4.12 15.57 2.58
N GLY A 131 5.00 16.53 2.29
CA GLY A 131 6.18 16.76 3.12
C GLY A 131 5.82 17.33 4.50
N GLU A 132 6.76 17.29 5.44
CA GLU A 132 6.55 17.81 6.79
C GLU A 132 6.97 19.27 6.88
N ASP A 133 6.00 20.18 6.97
CA ASP A 133 6.25 21.59 7.20
C ASP A 133 5.09 22.23 7.97
N PRO A 134 5.17 22.31 9.30
CA PRO A 134 4.05 22.81 10.12
C PRO A 134 3.64 24.25 9.82
N ALA A 135 4.54 25.08 9.24
CA ALA A 135 4.26 26.47 8.94
C ALA A 135 3.48 26.63 7.63
N ARG A 136 3.74 25.77 6.64
CA ARG A 136 3.13 25.88 5.29
C ARG A 136 2.09 24.79 5.03
N CYS A 137 2.37 23.57 5.45
CA CYS A 137 1.50 22.40 5.30
C CYS A 137 1.01 21.97 6.69
N SER A 138 0.20 22.84 7.32
CA SER A 138 -0.38 22.59 8.62
C SER A 138 -1.41 21.45 8.57
N ILE A 139 -1.80 20.93 9.74
CA ILE A 139 -2.89 19.95 9.81
C ILE A 139 -4.19 20.52 9.23
N ASP A 140 -4.49 21.80 9.45
CA ASP A 140 -5.72 22.43 8.96
C ASP A 140 -5.77 22.47 7.42
N TYR A 141 -4.62 22.72 6.77
CA TYR A 141 -4.52 22.61 5.31
C TYR A 141 -4.78 21.18 4.82
N VAL A 142 -4.23 20.17 5.52
CA VAL A 142 -4.47 18.76 5.18
C VAL A 142 -5.96 18.41 5.33
N LEU A 143 -6.63 18.91 6.38
CA LEU A 143 -8.07 18.72 6.59
C LEU A 143 -8.90 19.39 5.50
N GLU A 144 -8.58 20.63 5.09
CA GLU A 144 -9.24 21.31 3.98
C GLU A 144 -9.05 20.55 2.65
N ALA A 145 -7.85 19.99 2.43
CA ALA A 145 -7.58 19.16 1.26
C ALA A 145 -8.43 17.88 1.26
N ILE A 146 -8.51 17.17 2.40
CA ILE A 146 -9.35 15.97 2.56
C ILE A 146 -10.82 16.28 2.28
N GLU A 147 -11.35 17.35 2.88
CA GLU A 147 -12.73 17.80 2.64
C GLU A 147 -12.97 18.10 1.15
N THR A 148 -12.06 18.85 0.54
CA THR A 148 -12.13 19.19 -0.89
C THR A 148 -12.14 17.95 -1.77
N ILE A 149 -11.26 16.97 -1.51
CA ILE A 149 -11.18 15.72 -2.29
C ILE A 149 -12.47 14.92 -2.16
N TYR A 150 -13.07 14.84 -0.97
CA TYR A 150 -14.35 14.13 -0.78
C TYR A 150 -15.54 14.81 -1.43
N LEU A 151 -15.50 16.14 -1.64
CA LEU A 151 -16.57 16.90 -2.29
C LEU A 151 -16.50 16.84 -3.82
N VAL A 152 -15.32 16.65 -4.41
CA VAL A 152 -15.16 16.66 -5.87
C VAL A 152 -15.92 15.49 -6.52
N ARG A 153 -16.63 15.80 -7.60
CA ARG A 153 -17.31 14.85 -8.47
C ARG A 153 -16.91 15.14 -9.92
N GLU A 154 -16.82 14.10 -10.73
CA GLU A 154 -16.51 14.19 -12.17
C GLU A 154 -17.19 13.01 -12.88
N GLY A 155 -18.22 13.29 -13.70
CA GLY A 155 -19.12 12.27 -14.25
C GLY A 155 -19.72 11.38 -13.14
N ASN A 156 -19.64 10.06 -13.32
CA ASN A 156 -20.04 9.05 -12.33
C ASN A 156 -19.00 8.85 -11.20
N GLY A 157 -17.91 9.60 -11.21
CA GLY A 157 -16.76 9.45 -10.33
C GLY A 157 -16.88 10.21 -9.01
N SER A 158 -16.45 9.56 -7.94
CA SER A 158 -16.19 10.17 -6.62
C SER A 158 -15.01 9.48 -5.94
N ILE A 159 -14.26 10.21 -5.12
CA ILE A 159 -13.29 9.59 -4.21
C ILE A 159 -14.05 9.06 -3.01
N ARG A 160 -13.88 7.76 -2.77
CA ARG A 160 -14.68 6.97 -1.82
C ARG A 160 -13.89 6.58 -0.57
N ARG A 161 -12.56 6.72 -0.60
CA ARG A 161 -11.64 6.51 0.54
C ARG A 161 -10.35 7.29 0.31
N ILE A 162 -9.94 8.05 1.32
CA ILE A 162 -8.66 8.76 1.35
C ILE A 162 -7.78 8.13 2.44
N ASN A 163 -6.68 7.50 2.04
CA ASN A 163 -5.60 7.18 2.97
C ASN A 163 -4.68 8.40 3.10
N VAL A 164 -4.05 8.60 4.25
CA VAL A 164 -3.24 9.78 4.53
C VAL A 164 -1.85 9.36 4.97
N ASN A 165 -0.84 9.82 4.24
CA ASN A 165 0.57 9.64 4.54
C ASN A 165 1.20 10.99 4.82
N ILE A 166 1.27 11.32 6.11
CA ILE A 166 1.90 12.52 6.65
C ILE A 166 2.84 12.13 7.78
N ALA A 167 3.81 12.98 8.09
CA ALA A 167 4.78 12.73 9.16
C ALA A 167 4.11 12.46 10.53
N ALA A 168 4.88 11.83 11.42
CA ALA A 168 4.46 11.51 12.78
C ALA A 168 3.99 12.76 13.53
N THR A 169 2.79 12.73 14.10
CA THR A 169 2.17 13.90 14.73
C THR A 169 1.51 13.57 16.07
N THR A 170 0.77 14.52 16.65
CA THR A 170 0.15 14.41 17.97
C THR A 170 -1.16 13.62 17.93
N VAL A 171 -1.58 13.09 19.08
CA VAL A 171 -2.89 12.44 19.25
C VAL A 171 -4.04 13.37 18.82
N GLU A 172 -3.92 14.67 19.12
CA GLU A 172 -4.91 15.68 18.71
C GLU A 172 -5.06 15.76 17.18
N ASN A 173 -3.94 15.82 16.46
CA ASN A 173 -3.97 15.86 15.00
C ASN A 173 -4.48 14.56 14.40
N TYR A 174 -4.16 13.41 15.01
CA TYR A 174 -4.75 12.13 14.61
C TYR A 174 -6.25 12.07 14.84
N LYS A 175 -6.75 12.65 15.94
CA LYS A 175 -8.19 12.78 16.18
C LYS A 175 -8.85 13.64 15.10
N LYS A 176 -8.27 14.78 14.73
CA LYS A 176 -8.77 15.61 13.62
C LYS A 176 -8.82 14.84 12.29
N LEU A 177 -7.80 14.01 12.00
CA LEU A 177 -7.82 13.15 10.81
C LEU A 177 -8.93 12.08 10.89
N LYS A 178 -9.15 11.47 12.05
CA LYS A 178 -10.24 10.52 12.25
C LYS A 178 -11.60 11.19 12.01
N ASP A 179 -11.80 12.38 12.58
CA ASP A 179 -13.03 13.16 12.43
C ASP A 179 -13.27 13.60 10.98
N ALA A 180 -12.20 13.83 10.20
CA ALA A 180 -12.27 14.09 8.76
C ALA A 180 -12.57 12.85 7.90
N GLY A 181 -12.73 11.67 8.51
CA GLY A 181 -13.11 10.45 7.79
C GLY A 181 -12.01 9.90 6.89
N ILE A 182 -10.76 9.84 7.37
CA ILE A 182 -9.71 9.13 6.65
C ILE A 182 -9.96 7.61 6.66
N GLY A 183 -9.46 6.93 5.63
CA GLY A 183 -9.44 5.48 5.54
C GLY A 183 -8.33 4.86 6.37
N THR A 184 -7.08 5.00 5.94
CA THR A 184 -5.90 4.49 6.65
C THR A 184 -4.89 5.60 6.88
N TYR A 185 -4.39 5.72 8.11
CA TYR A 185 -3.17 6.51 8.36
C TYR A 185 -1.95 5.67 8.03
N VAL A 186 -1.11 6.15 7.12
CA VAL A 186 0.09 5.46 6.66
C VAL A 186 1.31 6.21 7.15
N LEU A 187 2.26 5.49 7.75
CA LEU A 187 3.56 6.02 8.12
C LEU A 187 4.60 4.92 7.97
N PHE A 188 5.62 5.17 7.14
CA PHE A 188 6.74 4.26 7.02
C PHE A 188 7.70 4.54 8.16
N GLN A 189 8.13 3.50 8.88
CA GLN A 189 9.26 3.62 9.80
C GLN A 189 10.55 3.97 9.04
N GLU A 190 10.58 3.68 7.73
CA GLU A 190 11.72 3.82 6.82
C GLU A 190 12.78 2.77 7.09
N THR A 191 13.33 2.76 8.30
CA THR A 191 14.31 1.79 8.80
C THR A 191 14.15 1.66 10.30
N TYR A 192 14.05 0.43 10.78
CA TYR A 192 13.97 0.13 12.21
C TYR A 192 15.36 0.12 12.86
N HIS A 193 16.45 -0.01 12.10
CA HIS A 193 17.81 -0.02 12.64
C HIS A 193 18.22 1.40 13.09
N ARG A 194 18.36 1.61 14.40
CA ARG A 194 18.56 2.94 14.99
C ARG A 194 19.77 3.70 14.43
N PRO A 195 20.97 3.09 14.29
CA PRO A 195 22.10 3.79 13.67
C PRO A 195 21.85 4.20 12.22
N THR A 196 21.16 3.37 11.44
CA THR A 196 20.77 3.73 10.07
C THR A 196 19.75 4.86 10.09
N TYR A 197 18.74 4.81 10.97
CA TYR A 197 17.73 5.85 11.08
C TYR A 197 18.36 7.22 11.38
N ALA A 198 19.23 7.30 12.39
CA ALA A 198 19.92 8.54 12.75
C ALA A 198 20.76 9.09 11.58
N ARG A 199 21.45 8.21 10.85
CA ARG A 199 22.21 8.59 9.64
C ARG A 199 21.29 9.13 8.54
N MET A 200 20.15 8.48 8.31
CA MET A 200 19.23 8.82 7.22
C MET A 200 18.36 10.04 7.51
N HIS A 201 18.15 10.38 8.79
CA HIS A 201 17.35 11.51 9.25
C HIS A 201 18.18 12.48 10.10
N PRO A 202 19.19 13.17 9.52
CA PRO A 202 20.15 13.96 10.29
C PRO A 202 19.59 15.26 10.87
N ALA A 203 18.42 15.72 10.42
CA ALA A 203 17.84 17.00 10.83
C ALA A 203 16.32 17.06 10.59
N GLY A 204 15.66 17.90 11.39
CA GLY A 204 14.20 18.11 11.41
C GLY A 204 13.50 17.21 12.42
N PRO A 205 12.18 17.35 12.60
CA PRO A 205 11.42 16.57 13.60
C PRO A 205 11.53 15.05 13.39
N LYS A 206 11.72 14.60 12.14
CA LYS A 206 11.89 13.18 11.81
C LYS A 206 13.23 12.59 12.29
N SER A 207 14.14 13.36 12.90
CA SER A 207 15.37 12.78 13.47
C SER A 207 15.12 12.04 14.78
N ASP A 208 13.99 12.29 15.46
CA ASP A 208 13.60 11.57 16.68
C ASP A 208 13.01 10.20 16.35
N TYR A 209 13.81 9.16 16.55
CA TYR A 209 13.43 7.77 16.32
C TYR A 209 12.24 7.33 17.18
N GLU A 210 12.20 7.70 18.47
CA GLU A 210 11.13 7.25 19.37
C GLU A 210 9.81 7.93 19.05
N TRP A 211 9.85 9.23 18.75
CA TRP A 211 8.69 9.99 18.30
C TRP A 211 8.07 9.35 17.06
N HIS A 212 8.91 8.94 16.11
CA HIS A 212 8.48 8.32 14.87
C HIS A 212 7.98 6.89 15.07
N LEU A 213 8.70 6.06 15.83
CA LEU A 213 8.35 4.66 16.10
C LEU A 213 7.00 4.53 16.83
N THR A 214 6.75 5.41 17.80
CA THR A 214 5.51 5.39 18.62
C THR A 214 4.34 6.13 17.98
N ALA A 215 4.48 6.62 16.75
CA ALA A 215 3.44 7.39 16.07
C ALA A 215 2.15 6.59 15.84
N MET A 216 2.25 5.29 15.56
CA MET A 216 1.07 4.43 15.39
C MET A 216 0.27 4.28 16.69
N ASN A 217 0.94 4.23 17.85
CA ASN A 217 0.23 4.25 19.15
C ASN A 217 -0.56 5.54 19.33
N ARG A 218 0.02 6.68 18.93
CA ARG A 218 -0.68 7.97 18.99
C ARG A 218 -1.83 8.05 17.99
N ALA A 219 -1.70 7.44 16.81
CA ALA A 219 -2.77 7.35 15.83
C ALA A 219 -3.95 6.53 16.35
N VAL A 220 -3.67 5.36 16.95
CA VAL A 220 -4.68 4.52 17.61
C VAL A 220 -5.34 5.27 18.78
N ALA A 221 -4.55 5.93 19.63
CA ALA A 221 -5.08 6.75 20.73
C ALA A 221 -5.93 7.93 20.23
N GLY A 222 -5.69 8.43 19.02
CA GLY A 222 -6.52 9.42 18.32
C GLY A 222 -7.80 8.84 17.69
N GLY A 223 -8.04 7.53 17.82
CA GLY A 223 -9.23 6.85 17.29
C GLY A 223 -9.06 6.26 15.88
N ILE A 224 -7.86 6.31 15.30
CA ILE A 224 -7.58 5.71 13.99
C ILE A 224 -7.31 4.22 14.17
N ASP A 225 -8.21 3.39 13.66
CA ASP A 225 -8.26 1.94 13.79
C ASP A 225 -7.65 1.20 12.58
N ASP A 226 -7.58 1.85 11.42
CA ASP A 226 -6.85 1.36 10.25
C ASP A 226 -5.51 2.13 10.14
N VAL A 227 -4.41 1.48 10.51
CA VAL A 227 -3.04 2.01 10.33
C VAL A 227 -2.25 1.22 9.28
N GLY A 228 -1.31 1.87 8.62
CA GLY A 228 -0.45 1.29 7.59
C GLY A 228 1.03 1.54 7.87
N VAL A 229 1.79 0.48 8.13
CA VAL A 229 3.24 0.57 8.39
C VAL A 229 4.03 0.32 7.10
N GLY A 230 5.32 0.64 7.09
CA GLY A 230 6.18 0.33 5.95
C GLY A 230 7.66 0.52 6.23
N VAL A 231 8.48 -0.05 5.35
CA VAL A 231 9.94 0.03 5.35
C VAL A 231 10.40 0.49 3.97
N LEU A 232 11.38 1.39 3.93
CA LEU A 232 12.06 1.75 2.70
C LEU A 232 13.22 0.77 2.47
N PHE A 233 12.95 -0.31 1.76
CA PHE A 233 13.92 -1.37 1.51
C PHE A 233 15.09 -0.85 0.66
N GLY A 234 16.31 -0.99 1.18
CA GLY A 234 17.51 -0.36 0.61
C GLY A 234 18.34 0.44 1.61
N LEU A 235 17.72 0.87 2.72
CA LEU A 235 18.42 1.65 3.76
C LEU A 235 19.28 0.77 4.70
N HIS A 236 18.82 -0.43 4.99
CA HIS A 236 19.49 -1.44 5.81
C HIS A 236 19.16 -2.86 5.36
N ASP A 237 19.76 -3.88 5.99
CA ASP A 237 19.52 -5.28 5.67
C ASP A 237 18.03 -5.64 5.72
N PHE A 238 17.48 -6.11 4.60
CA PHE A 238 16.05 -6.37 4.48
C PHE A 238 15.57 -7.46 5.45
N LYS A 239 16.45 -8.39 5.85
CA LYS A 239 16.08 -9.45 6.80
C LYS A 239 15.83 -8.85 8.19
N PHE A 240 16.72 -7.98 8.65
CA PHE A 240 16.54 -7.20 9.88
C PHE A 240 15.25 -6.38 9.84
N GLU A 241 15.01 -5.67 8.74
CA GLU A 241 13.86 -4.78 8.60
C GLU A 241 12.53 -5.55 8.58
N VAL A 242 12.46 -6.71 7.91
CA VAL A 242 11.26 -7.55 7.93
C VAL A 242 10.97 -8.06 9.34
N LEU A 243 11.98 -8.55 10.07
CA LEU A 243 11.75 -9.03 11.44
C LEU A 243 11.33 -7.90 12.38
N SER A 244 11.94 -6.72 12.24
CA SER A 244 11.54 -5.54 13.02
C SER A 244 10.10 -5.13 12.73
N LEU A 245 9.71 -5.16 11.46
CA LEU A 245 8.33 -4.91 11.05
C LEU A 245 7.37 -5.92 11.67
N LEU A 246 7.71 -7.22 11.68
CA LEU A 246 6.87 -8.25 12.30
C LEU A 246 6.74 -8.08 13.81
N LEU A 247 7.80 -7.63 14.50
CA LEU A 247 7.72 -7.26 15.92
C LEU A 247 6.82 -6.04 16.13
N HIS A 248 6.86 -5.03 15.24
CA HIS A 248 5.94 -3.89 15.30
C HIS A 248 4.49 -4.33 15.06
N VAL A 249 4.23 -5.23 14.10
CA VAL A 249 2.89 -5.80 13.88
C VAL A 249 2.37 -6.46 15.15
N ARG A 250 3.17 -7.36 15.75
CA ARG A 250 2.80 -8.05 17.00
C ARG A 250 2.53 -7.07 18.13
N TYR A 251 3.38 -6.07 18.29
CA TYR A 251 3.19 -5.05 19.30
C TYR A 251 1.87 -4.27 19.11
N LEU A 252 1.48 -3.94 17.88
CA LEU A 252 0.19 -3.29 17.62
C LEU A 252 -0.98 -4.25 17.90
N GLU A 253 -0.88 -5.52 17.52
CA GLU A 253 -1.90 -6.53 17.87
C GLU A 253 -2.07 -6.67 19.39
N GLU A 254 -0.97 -6.71 20.14
CA GLU A 254 -0.97 -6.87 21.59
C GLU A 254 -1.42 -5.59 22.32
N SER A 255 -1.03 -4.41 21.84
CA SER A 255 -1.29 -3.12 22.53
C SER A 255 -2.57 -2.42 22.10
N ALA A 256 -3.03 -2.63 20.86
CA ALA A 256 -4.18 -1.97 20.26
C ALA A 256 -5.32 -2.93 19.87
N GLY A 257 -5.17 -4.23 20.12
CA GLY A 257 -6.15 -5.28 19.76
C GLY A 257 -6.17 -5.64 18.27
N VAL A 258 -5.52 -4.83 17.43
CA VAL A 258 -5.46 -5.02 15.98
C VAL A 258 -4.09 -4.63 15.42
N GLY A 259 -3.57 -5.46 14.51
CA GLY A 259 -2.37 -5.15 13.74
C GLY A 259 -2.64 -4.13 12.63
N PRO A 260 -1.62 -3.75 11.84
CA PRO A 260 -1.81 -2.81 10.75
C PRO A 260 -2.72 -3.40 9.67
N HIS A 261 -3.58 -2.54 9.11
CA HIS A 261 -4.43 -2.85 7.97
C HIS A 261 -3.59 -3.13 6.72
N THR A 262 -2.47 -2.40 6.57
CA THR A 262 -1.56 -2.56 5.43
C THR A 262 -0.09 -2.47 5.80
N ILE A 263 0.74 -3.14 5.02
CA ILE A 263 2.20 -2.96 4.97
C ILE A 263 2.59 -2.50 3.57
N SER A 264 3.30 -1.38 3.51
CA SER A 264 3.92 -0.89 2.28
C SER A 264 5.36 -1.38 2.17
N VAL A 265 5.75 -1.85 0.99
CA VAL A 265 7.08 -2.41 0.72
C VAL A 265 7.88 -1.61 -0.33
N PRO A 266 7.99 -0.27 -0.26
CA PRO A 266 8.74 0.49 -1.25
C PRO A 266 10.23 0.12 -1.24
N ARG A 267 10.81 -0.15 -2.41
CA ARG A 267 12.27 -0.13 -2.58
C ARG A 267 12.77 1.29 -2.77
N LEU A 268 13.99 1.55 -2.28
CA LEU A 268 14.72 2.77 -2.56
C LEU A 268 14.84 2.95 -4.08
N ARG A 269 14.68 4.20 -4.51
CA ARG A 269 14.70 4.59 -5.93
C ARG A 269 15.51 5.86 -6.11
N PRO A 270 16.04 6.08 -7.32
CA PRO A 270 16.64 7.37 -7.67
C PRO A 270 15.63 8.50 -7.42
N ALA A 271 16.16 9.63 -7.03
CA ALA A 271 15.43 10.87 -6.84
C ALA A 271 16.42 12.04 -7.00
N PRO A 272 15.93 13.27 -7.20
CA PRO A 272 16.78 14.46 -7.18
C PRO A 272 17.70 14.47 -5.94
N GLY A 273 19.01 14.64 -6.15
CA GLY A 273 20.00 14.68 -5.06
C GLY A 273 20.20 13.36 -4.30
N VAL A 274 19.71 12.23 -4.82
CA VAL A 274 19.86 10.89 -4.21
C VAL A 274 20.64 9.98 -5.16
N ASP A 275 21.86 9.65 -4.77
CA ASP A 275 22.71 8.69 -5.46
C ASP A 275 22.63 7.32 -4.80
N LEU A 276 22.15 6.31 -5.54
CA LEU A 276 21.98 4.95 -5.04
C LEU A 276 23.29 4.25 -4.69
N LEU A 277 24.43 4.68 -5.24
CA LEU A 277 25.74 4.11 -4.91
C LEU A 277 26.12 4.31 -3.43
N GLN A 278 25.48 5.26 -2.74
CA GLN A 278 25.69 5.53 -1.32
C GLN A 278 24.91 4.57 -0.39
N PHE A 279 24.15 3.64 -0.95
CA PHE A 279 23.27 2.74 -0.19
C PHE A 279 23.71 1.28 -0.37
N PRO A 280 24.44 0.69 0.60
CA PRO A 280 25.03 -0.64 0.43
C PRO A 280 24.02 -1.80 0.57
N TYR A 281 22.77 -1.52 0.93
CA TYR A 281 21.75 -2.53 1.25
C TYR A 281 20.61 -2.58 0.21
N LEU A 282 20.86 -2.18 -1.04
CA LEU A 282 19.87 -2.29 -2.11
C LEU A 282 19.38 -3.75 -2.25
N VAL A 283 18.07 -3.91 -2.41
CA VAL A 283 17.42 -5.23 -2.43
C VAL A 283 17.25 -5.71 -3.86
N SER A 284 17.79 -6.89 -4.16
CA SER A 284 17.66 -7.57 -5.46
C SER A 284 16.20 -7.94 -5.78
N ASP A 285 15.87 -8.19 -7.05
CA ASP A 285 14.53 -8.65 -7.43
C ASP A 285 14.18 -10.01 -6.78
N SER A 286 15.16 -10.91 -6.64
CA SER A 286 14.97 -12.22 -6.00
C SER A 286 14.70 -12.09 -4.50
N ASP A 287 15.46 -11.26 -3.79
CA ASP A 287 15.24 -11.02 -2.36
C ASP A 287 13.95 -10.25 -2.12
N PHE A 288 13.58 -9.34 -3.02
CA PHE A 288 12.32 -8.62 -2.93
C PHE A 288 11.11 -9.54 -3.11
N LYS A 289 11.16 -10.49 -4.06
CA LYS A 289 10.15 -11.55 -4.18
C LYS A 289 10.07 -12.40 -2.92
N LYS A 290 11.22 -12.81 -2.37
CA LYS A 290 11.30 -13.60 -1.13
C LYS A 290 10.70 -12.85 0.05
N LEU A 291 11.05 -11.59 0.27
CA LEU A 291 10.53 -10.83 1.42
C LEU A 291 9.02 -10.57 1.31
N VAL A 292 8.50 -10.30 0.10
CA VAL A 292 7.05 -10.14 -0.10
C VAL A 292 6.31 -11.43 0.20
N ALA A 293 6.85 -12.57 -0.25
CA ALA A 293 6.29 -13.88 0.04
C ALA A 293 6.32 -14.19 1.54
N VAL A 294 7.44 -13.93 2.23
CA VAL A 294 7.56 -14.12 3.68
C VAL A 294 6.58 -13.22 4.44
N LEU A 295 6.42 -11.95 4.05
CA LEU A 295 5.44 -11.05 4.69
C LEU A 295 4.01 -11.57 4.52
N ARG A 296 3.63 -12.04 3.32
CA ARG A 296 2.31 -12.64 3.09
C ARG A 296 2.07 -13.87 3.97
N LEU A 297 3.10 -14.69 4.16
CA LEU A 297 3.04 -15.87 5.02
C LEU A 297 2.95 -15.52 6.52
N ALA A 298 3.67 -14.49 6.96
CA ALA A 298 3.74 -14.09 8.37
C ALA A 298 2.49 -13.34 8.83
N VAL A 299 1.95 -12.45 8.00
CA VAL A 299 0.79 -11.59 8.33
C VAL A 299 -0.30 -11.73 7.27
N PRO A 300 -0.96 -12.91 7.19
CA PRO A 300 -1.80 -13.30 6.07
C PRO A 300 -3.01 -12.38 5.83
N TYR A 301 -3.50 -11.68 6.86
CA TYR A 301 -4.66 -10.80 6.78
C TYR A 301 -4.32 -9.33 6.52
N THR A 302 -3.06 -8.93 6.70
CA THR A 302 -2.58 -7.57 6.42
C THR A 302 -2.37 -7.37 4.92
N GLY A 303 -2.95 -6.30 4.38
CA GLY A 303 -2.80 -5.97 2.97
C GLY A 303 -1.37 -5.57 2.63
N LEU A 304 -0.82 -6.05 1.51
CA LEU A 304 0.49 -5.60 1.02
C LEU A 304 0.29 -4.58 -0.11
N ILE A 305 0.92 -3.41 0.03
CA ILE A 305 0.86 -2.30 -0.93
C ILE A 305 2.13 -2.28 -1.79
N LEU A 306 1.95 -2.24 -3.11
CA LEU A 306 3.03 -2.06 -4.08
C LEU A 306 2.79 -0.80 -4.92
N SER A 307 3.80 0.06 -5.01
CA SER A 307 3.72 1.30 -5.80
C SER A 307 4.28 1.14 -7.21
N THR A 308 4.20 2.20 -8.01
CA THR A 308 4.82 2.31 -9.34
C THR A 308 6.34 2.51 -9.30
N ARG A 309 6.97 2.32 -8.13
CA ARG A 309 8.43 2.21 -8.00
C ARG A 309 8.99 1.04 -8.80
N GLU A 310 8.22 -0.02 -8.95
CA GLU A 310 8.67 -1.25 -9.59
C GLU A 310 8.28 -1.31 -11.07
N ARG A 311 9.11 -1.92 -11.90
CA ARG A 311 8.81 -2.20 -13.31
C ARG A 311 7.58 -3.11 -13.51
N PRO A 312 6.82 -2.95 -14.61
CA PRO A 312 5.62 -3.73 -14.91
C PRO A 312 5.73 -5.25 -14.70
N SER A 313 6.79 -5.87 -15.22
CA SER A 313 6.97 -7.33 -15.14
C SER A 313 7.08 -7.84 -13.70
N LEU A 314 7.88 -7.16 -12.87
CA LEU A 314 8.05 -7.52 -11.47
C LEU A 314 6.76 -7.30 -10.68
N ARG A 315 6.02 -6.23 -10.97
CA ARG A 315 4.71 -5.98 -10.35
C ARG A 315 3.74 -7.13 -10.60
N SER A 316 3.65 -7.61 -11.83
CA SER A 316 2.79 -8.75 -12.19
C SER A 316 3.18 -10.03 -11.44
N GLU A 317 4.47 -10.27 -11.23
CA GLU A 317 4.94 -11.40 -10.42
C GLU A 317 4.56 -11.26 -8.93
N LEU A 318 4.77 -10.07 -8.35
CA LEU A 318 4.53 -9.77 -6.93
C LEU A 318 3.05 -9.76 -6.56
N ILE A 319 2.16 -9.42 -7.51
CA ILE A 319 0.72 -9.64 -7.38
C ILE A 319 0.48 -11.09 -6.99
N SER A 320 1.10 -12.07 -7.66
CA SER A 320 0.87 -13.48 -7.36
C SER A 320 1.47 -13.97 -6.04
N LEU A 321 2.43 -13.24 -5.46
CA LEU A 321 3.14 -13.66 -4.25
C LEU A 321 2.55 -13.08 -2.97
N GLY A 322 1.73 -12.03 -3.05
CA GLY A 322 1.14 -11.47 -1.83
C GLY A 322 0.55 -10.08 -1.95
N VAL A 323 0.89 -9.32 -2.98
CA VAL A 323 0.40 -7.94 -3.13
C VAL A 323 -1.12 -7.92 -3.29
N SER A 324 -1.77 -7.06 -2.51
CA SER A 324 -3.23 -6.92 -2.48
C SER A 324 -3.70 -5.55 -2.93
N GLN A 325 -2.84 -4.52 -2.85
CA GLN A 325 -3.16 -3.17 -3.33
C GLN A 325 -2.02 -2.61 -4.19
N LEU A 326 -2.39 -1.88 -5.23
CA LEU A 326 -1.49 -1.41 -6.27
C LEU A 326 -1.79 0.05 -6.61
N SER A 327 -0.77 0.91 -6.67
CA SER A 327 -0.95 2.23 -7.27
C SER A 327 -0.92 2.13 -8.80
N ALA A 328 -1.72 2.89 -9.55
CA ALA A 328 -1.62 2.89 -11.02
C ALA A 328 -1.84 4.29 -11.58
N GLY A 329 -1.38 4.54 -12.81
CA GLY A 329 -1.43 5.86 -13.42
C GLY A 329 -0.70 6.96 -12.64
N SER A 330 0.20 6.59 -11.71
CA SER A 330 0.63 7.48 -10.63
C SER A 330 1.48 8.66 -11.12
N SER A 331 1.39 9.77 -10.40
CA SER A 331 2.28 10.92 -10.52
C SER A 331 2.87 11.24 -9.15
N THR A 332 4.20 11.37 -9.07
CA THR A 332 4.97 11.50 -7.81
C THR A 332 5.47 12.92 -7.53
N GLY A 333 4.91 13.89 -8.25
CA GLY A 333 5.16 15.33 -8.10
C GLY A 333 3.89 16.08 -7.69
N VAL A 334 4.06 17.23 -7.05
CA VAL A 334 2.94 18.11 -6.66
C VAL A 334 2.36 18.80 -7.89
N GLY A 335 1.05 18.62 -8.14
CA GLY A 335 0.40 19.06 -9.38
C GLY A 335 0.77 18.21 -10.60
N GLY A 336 1.29 17.01 -10.33
CA GLY A 336 1.86 16.14 -11.34
C GLY A 336 0.84 15.51 -12.29
N TYR A 337 -0.45 15.46 -11.95
CA TYR A 337 -1.48 14.94 -12.86
C TYR A 337 -1.84 15.98 -13.93
N GLY A 338 -2.09 17.22 -13.54
CA GLY A 338 -2.40 18.34 -14.41
C GLY A 338 -1.23 18.73 -15.32
N ASN A 339 0.00 18.67 -14.80
CA ASN A 339 1.20 18.89 -15.62
C ASN A 339 1.31 17.85 -16.74
N ARG A 340 1.11 16.56 -16.43
CA ARG A 340 1.11 15.47 -17.41
C ARG A 340 -0.02 15.62 -18.44
N ALA A 341 -1.22 16.01 -17.99
CA ALA A 341 -2.36 16.21 -18.87
C ALA A 341 -2.14 17.35 -19.89
N LYS A 342 -1.54 18.46 -19.46
CA LYS A 342 -1.24 19.62 -20.32
C LYS A 342 -0.11 19.36 -21.33
N ALA A 343 0.89 18.59 -20.93
CA ALA A 343 2.10 18.41 -21.72
C ALA A 343 2.01 17.28 -22.77
N GLY A 344 0.89 16.55 -22.81
CA GLY A 344 0.72 15.38 -23.69
C GLY A 344 1.54 14.18 -23.23
N SER A 345 1.21 12.97 -23.71
CA SER A 345 1.83 11.69 -23.31
C SER A 345 3.35 11.58 -23.55
N SER A 346 3.97 12.58 -24.20
CA SER A 346 5.39 12.67 -24.52
C SER A 346 6.23 13.47 -23.53
N ALA A 347 5.62 14.18 -22.57
CA ALA A 347 6.36 14.90 -21.53
C ALA A 347 6.47 14.04 -20.27
N GLY A 348 7.66 13.51 -20.02
CA GLY A 348 7.99 13.03 -18.68
C GLY A 348 7.77 14.16 -17.68
N ASN A 349 7.20 13.85 -16.51
CA ASN A 349 7.34 14.75 -15.37
C ASN A 349 8.84 15.07 -15.27
N GLY A 350 9.25 16.33 -15.41
CA GLY A 350 10.64 16.70 -15.18
C GLY A 350 11.04 16.08 -13.84
N GLU A 351 12.00 15.15 -13.85
CA GLU A 351 12.28 14.32 -12.67
C GLU A 351 12.77 15.14 -11.48
N ALA A 352 13.19 16.39 -11.75
CA ALA A 352 13.71 17.38 -10.80
C ALA A 352 12.82 17.65 -9.57
N ASP A 353 11.49 17.52 -9.68
CA ASP A 353 10.54 17.90 -8.62
C ASP A 353 9.71 16.72 -8.10
N THR A 354 10.18 15.49 -8.32
CA THR A 354 9.51 14.26 -7.90
C THR A 354 10.09 13.73 -6.58
N GLN A 355 9.25 13.08 -5.76
CA GLN A 355 9.73 12.41 -4.53
C GLN A 355 10.68 11.24 -4.86
N PHE A 356 10.40 10.54 -5.96
CA PHE A 356 11.17 9.43 -6.51
C PHE A 356 10.81 9.19 -7.99
N SER A 357 11.71 8.55 -8.74
CA SER A 357 11.50 8.16 -10.13
C SER A 357 10.48 7.02 -10.27
N VAL A 358 9.48 7.21 -11.15
CA VAL A 358 8.45 6.22 -11.47
C VAL A 358 8.94 5.25 -12.55
N GLU A 359 8.88 3.94 -12.27
CA GLU A 359 9.24 2.89 -13.23
C GLU A 359 8.04 2.39 -14.04
N ASP A 360 6.87 2.22 -13.42
CA ASP A 360 5.65 1.87 -14.14
C ASP A 360 4.85 3.13 -14.48
N ARG A 361 5.02 3.59 -15.72
CA ARG A 361 4.42 4.83 -16.26
C ARG A 361 3.09 4.58 -17.01
N ARG A 362 2.61 3.33 -17.04
CA ARG A 362 1.35 2.97 -17.68
C ARG A 362 0.17 3.71 -17.03
N THR A 363 -0.82 4.02 -17.85
CA THR A 363 -2.12 4.55 -17.41
C THR A 363 -2.86 3.55 -16.52
N LEU A 364 -3.90 4.01 -15.81
CA LEU A 364 -4.74 3.09 -15.04
C LEU A 364 -5.36 2.01 -15.93
N ASP A 365 -5.87 2.39 -17.11
CA ASP A 365 -6.54 1.47 -18.04
C ASP A 365 -5.60 0.35 -18.52
N GLU A 366 -4.38 0.69 -18.94
CA GLU A 366 -3.37 -0.29 -19.37
C GLU A 366 -3.03 -1.30 -18.25
N VAL A 367 -2.92 -0.83 -17.00
CA VAL A 367 -2.63 -1.71 -15.86
C VAL A 367 -3.85 -2.57 -15.52
N VAL A 368 -5.06 -2.01 -15.55
CA VAL A 368 -6.31 -2.78 -15.33
C VAL A 368 -6.45 -3.87 -16.39
N GLY A 369 -6.27 -3.55 -17.67
CA GLY A 369 -6.32 -4.50 -18.77
C GLY A 369 -5.27 -5.61 -18.64
N ASP A 370 -4.04 -5.28 -18.23
CA ASP A 370 -2.98 -6.27 -18.00
C ASP A 370 -3.28 -7.21 -16.82
N VAL A 371 -3.79 -6.66 -15.71
CA VAL A 371 -4.23 -7.45 -14.56
C VAL A 371 -5.40 -8.38 -14.95
N CYS A 372 -6.37 -7.90 -15.75
CA CYS A 372 -7.43 -8.75 -16.28
C CYS A 372 -6.89 -9.85 -17.21
N ARG A 373 -5.91 -9.55 -18.08
CA ARG A 373 -5.32 -10.53 -19.00
C ARG A 373 -4.59 -11.67 -18.27
N THR A 374 -4.02 -11.39 -17.10
CA THR A 374 -3.38 -12.40 -16.23
C THR A 374 -4.36 -13.18 -15.37
N GLY A 375 -5.67 -12.92 -15.48
CA GLY A 375 -6.73 -13.61 -14.76
C GLY A 375 -6.94 -13.12 -13.32
N TYR A 376 -6.34 -11.98 -12.96
CA TYR A 376 -6.62 -11.27 -11.71
C TYR A 376 -7.83 -10.35 -11.87
N LEU A 377 -8.44 -10.00 -10.74
CA LEU A 377 -9.65 -9.20 -10.63
C LEU A 377 -9.31 -7.80 -10.06
N PRO A 378 -9.21 -6.76 -10.91
CA PRO A 378 -9.12 -5.38 -10.46
C PRO A 378 -10.30 -4.99 -9.57
N SER A 379 -10.05 -4.14 -8.59
CA SER A 379 -11.09 -3.65 -7.68
C SER A 379 -10.84 -2.20 -7.28
N PHE A 380 -11.93 -1.44 -7.19
CA PHE A 380 -11.95 -0.09 -6.63
C PHE A 380 -12.78 -0.03 -5.34
N CYS A 381 -12.97 -1.20 -4.70
CA CYS A 381 -13.86 -1.37 -3.56
C CYS A 381 -13.48 -0.48 -2.37
N THR A 382 -14.51 0.09 -1.74
CA THR A 382 -14.45 0.89 -0.52
C THR A 382 -15.53 0.49 0.49
N ALA A 383 -16.20 -0.65 0.27
CA ALA A 383 -17.34 -1.11 1.06
C ALA A 383 -17.03 -1.27 2.55
N CYS A 384 -15.88 -1.87 2.90
CA CYS A 384 -15.52 -2.08 4.31
C CYS A 384 -15.53 -0.78 5.12
N TYR A 385 -14.96 0.29 4.56
CA TYR A 385 -14.93 1.60 5.21
C TYR A 385 -16.33 2.13 5.51
N ARG A 386 -17.22 2.09 4.51
CA ARG A 386 -18.59 2.64 4.61
C ARG A 386 -19.55 1.80 5.43
N GLN A 387 -19.20 0.54 5.64
CA GLN A 387 -19.98 -0.42 6.43
C GLN A 387 -19.48 -0.51 7.88
N GLY A 388 -18.51 0.35 8.26
CA GLY A 388 -17.88 0.33 9.58
C GLY A 388 -17.11 -0.96 9.85
N ARG A 389 -16.58 -1.61 8.81
CA ARG A 389 -15.73 -2.81 8.89
C ARG A 389 -14.27 -2.35 8.87
N THR A 390 -13.83 -1.74 9.95
CA THR A 390 -12.47 -1.21 10.19
C THR A 390 -11.88 -1.89 11.42
N GLY A 391 -10.55 -1.80 11.60
CA GLY A 391 -9.88 -2.33 12.79
C GLY A 391 -10.21 -3.79 13.10
N GLU A 392 -10.55 -4.08 14.36
CA GLU A 392 -10.86 -5.43 14.84
C GLU A 392 -12.00 -6.10 14.07
N ARG A 393 -13.04 -5.35 13.68
CA ARG A 393 -14.18 -5.90 12.94
C ARG A 393 -13.75 -6.39 11.56
N PHE A 394 -12.86 -5.66 10.88
CA PHE A 394 -12.26 -6.12 9.63
C PHE A 394 -11.44 -7.40 9.86
N MET A 395 -10.56 -7.40 10.88
CA MET A 395 -9.68 -8.54 11.13
C MET A 395 -10.44 -9.81 11.53
N ALA A 396 -11.49 -9.70 12.34
CA ALA A 396 -12.34 -10.84 12.68
C ALA A 396 -12.98 -11.47 11.44
N MET A 397 -13.49 -10.64 10.52
CA MET A 397 -14.03 -11.11 9.25
C MET A 397 -12.97 -11.74 8.35
N ALA A 398 -11.78 -11.13 8.26
CA ALA A 398 -10.67 -11.67 7.47
C ALA A 398 -10.22 -13.04 8.00
N LYS A 399 -10.06 -13.17 9.33
CA LYS A 399 -9.67 -14.41 10.02
C LYS A 399 -10.69 -15.53 9.88
N SER A 400 -11.98 -15.20 9.77
CA SER A 400 -13.05 -16.18 9.58
C SER A 400 -13.15 -16.76 8.15
N GLY A 401 -12.39 -16.24 7.18
CA GLY A 401 -12.50 -16.60 5.76
C GLY A 401 -13.71 -16.00 5.03
N LEU A 402 -14.71 -15.50 5.76
CA LEU A 402 -15.95 -14.91 5.21
C LEU A 402 -15.72 -13.63 4.39
N ILE A 403 -14.54 -13.01 4.52
CA ILE A 403 -14.23 -11.76 3.81
C ILE A 403 -14.25 -11.93 2.29
N GLN A 404 -13.91 -13.13 1.78
CA GLN A 404 -13.91 -13.39 0.35
C GLN A 404 -15.31 -13.33 -0.27
N ASP A 405 -16.31 -13.81 0.46
CA ASP A 405 -17.71 -13.84 0.03
C ASP A 405 -18.27 -12.44 -0.17
N LEU A 406 -17.68 -11.43 0.46
CA LEU A 406 -18.08 -10.03 0.31
C LEU A 406 -17.13 -9.25 -0.61
N CYS A 407 -15.83 -9.48 -0.49
CA CYS A 407 -14.86 -8.70 -1.24
C CYS A 407 -14.79 -9.06 -2.72
N THR A 408 -15.03 -10.33 -3.09
CA THR A 408 -15.05 -10.74 -4.51
C THR A 408 -16.26 -10.16 -5.23
N PRO A 409 -17.51 -10.28 -4.73
CA PRO A 409 -18.66 -9.57 -5.32
C PRO A 409 -18.44 -8.07 -5.44
N ASN A 410 -17.99 -7.40 -4.38
CA ASN A 410 -17.72 -5.97 -4.44
C ASN A 410 -16.64 -5.61 -5.48
N ALA A 411 -15.62 -6.44 -5.66
CA ALA A 411 -14.63 -6.24 -6.71
C ALA A 411 -15.24 -6.32 -8.11
N LEU A 412 -16.11 -7.31 -8.36
CA LEU A 412 -16.84 -7.47 -9.62
C LEU A 412 -17.71 -6.26 -9.94
N LEU A 413 -18.45 -5.75 -8.95
CA LEU A 413 -19.28 -4.55 -9.12
C LEU A 413 -18.40 -3.34 -9.50
N THR A 414 -17.32 -3.09 -8.76
CA THR A 414 -16.44 -1.95 -9.05
C THR A 414 -15.66 -2.09 -10.37
N LEU A 415 -15.34 -3.31 -10.80
CA LEU A 415 -14.77 -3.53 -12.13
C LEU A 415 -15.82 -3.25 -13.21
N GLN A 416 -17.06 -3.72 -13.05
CA GLN A 416 -18.13 -3.44 -14.00
C GLN A 416 -18.40 -1.94 -14.16
N GLU A 417 -18.37 -1.16 -13.06
CA GLU A 417 -18.40 0.30 -13.12
C GLU A 417 -17.23 0.85 -13.94
N TYR A 418 -16.01 0.36 -13.66
CA TYR A 418 -14.82 0.82 -14.37
C TYR A 418 -14.89 0.57 -15.88
N LEU A 419 -15.33 -0.63 -16.28
CA LEU A 419 -15.43 -1.02 -17.68
C LEU A 419 -16.45 -0.17 -18.46
N LEU A 420 -17.55 0.23 -17.83
CA LEU A 420 -18.59 1.03 -18.47
C LEU A 420 -18.21 2.51 -18.57
N ASP A 421 -17.53 3.04 -17.57
CA ASP A 421 -17.34 4.47 -17.43
C ASP A 421 -15.99 4.97 -17.98
N TYR A 422 -14.94 4.14 -18.00
CA TYR A 422 -13.56 4.62 -18.22
C TYR A 422 -12.68 3.75 -19.13
N ALA A 423 -13.03 2.47 -19.35
CA ALA A 423 -12.11 1.53 -19.97
C ALA A 423 -12.01 1.65 -21.50
N SER A 424 -10.84 1.33 -22.04
CA SER A 424 -10.66 1.15 -23.50
C SER A 424 -11.37 -0.12 -24.00
N PRO A 425 -11.67 -0.23 -25.31
CA PRO A 425 -12.26 -1.44 -25.89
C PRO A 425 -11.48 -2.73 -25.56
N GLU A 426 -10.14 -2.68 -25.56
CA GLU A 426 -9.28 -3.81 -25.24
C GLU A 426 -9.43 -4.23 -23.76
N THR A 427 -9.49 -3.25 -22.86
CA THR A 427 -9.68 -3.49 -21.42
C THR A 427 -11.09 -4.02 -21.13
N ILE A 428 -12.12 -3.55 -21.85
CA ILE A 428 -13.49 -4.07 -21.76
C ILE A 428 -13.51 -5.57 -22.05
N VAL A 429 -12.94 -6.01 -23.18
CA VAL A 429 -12.92 -7.44 -23.55
C VAL A 429 -12.23 -8.28 -22.48
N ALA A 430 -11.07 -7.84 -21.99
CA ALA A 430 -10.34 -8.56 -20.94
C ALA A 430 -11.11 -8.60 -19.61
N GLY A 431 -11.73 -7.47 -19.22
CA GLY A 431 -12.48 -7.33 -17.98
C GLY A 431 -13.78 -8.12 -17.97
N GLU A 432 -14.54 -8.13 -19.06
CA GLU A 432 -15.77 -8.91 -19.17
C GLU A 432 -15.52 -10.41 -19.04
N ARG A 433 -14.42 -10.91 -19.62
CA ARG A 433 -13.98 -12.29 -19.45
C ARG A 433 -13.72 -12.60 -17.96
N VAL A 434 -12.97 -11.74 -17.28
CA VAL A 434 -12.67 -11.91 -15.85
C VAL A 434 -13.94 -11.86 -15.00
N ILE A 435 -14.88 -10.93 -15.28
CA ILE A 435 -16.16 -10.86 -14.56
C ILE A 435 -16.91 -12.18 -14.71
N LYS A 436 -17.04 -12.69 -15.94
CA LYS A 436 -17.73 -13.96 -16.22
C LYS A 436 -17.10 -15.12 -15.45
N ASP A 437 -15.77 -15.26 -15.53
CA ASP A 437 -15.04 -16.34 -14.89
C ASP A 437 -15.19 -16.27 -13.35
N GLN A 438 -15.00 -15.08 -12.77
CA GLN A 438 -15.04 -14.90 -11.31
C GLN A 438 -16.46 -15.03 -10.73
N VAL A 439 -17.51 -14.60 -11.44
CA VAL A 439 -18.90 -14.83 -11.01
C VAL A 439 -19.19 -16.34 -10.89
N SER A 440 -18.68 -17.15 -11.82
CA SER A 440 -18.88 -18.60 -11.79
C SER A 440 -18.22 -19.29 -10.59
N LEU A 441 -17.18 -18.66 -10.03
CA LEU A 441 -16.41 -19.17 -8.88
C LEU A 441 -17.00 -18.76 -7.53
N ILE A 442 -18.01 -17.89 -7.48
CA ILE A 442 -18.67 -17.52 -6.21
C ILE A 442 -19.38 -18.76 -5.66
N GLY A 443 -18.88 -19.37 -4.59
CA GLY A 443 -19.39 -20.64 -4.07
C GLY A 443 -20.83 -20.57 -3.56
N CYS A 444 -21.21 -19.47 -2.89
CA CYS A 444 -22.55 -19.30 -2.32
C CYS A 444 -23.59 -18.93 -3.40
N PRO A 445 -24.62 -19.78 -3.66
CA PRO A 445 -25.58 -19.55 -4.75
C PRO A 445 -26.39 -18.26 -4.62
N SER A 446 -26.80 -17.90 -3.40
CA SER A 446 -27.55 -16.67 -3.14
C SER A 446 -26.70 -15.42 -3.40
N MET A 447 -25.45 -15.41 -2.93
CA MET A 447 -24.51 -14.33 -3.22
C MET A 447 -24.20 -14.22 -4.72
N ARG A 448 -24.04 -15.34 -5.42
CA ARG A 448 -23.83 -15.35 -6.88
C ARG A 448 -25.02 -14.73 -7.61
N PHE A 449 -26.24 -15.11 -7.23
CA PHE A 449 -27.48 -14.55 -7.79
C PHE A 449 -27.61 -13.05 -7.53
N LEU A 450 -27.43 -12.60 -6.29
CA LEU A 450 -27.47 -11.18 -5.92
C LEU A 450 -26.39 -10.37 -6.62
N THR A 451 -25.18 -10.92 -6.78
CA THR A 451 -24.10 -10.28 -7.55
C THR A 451 -24.53 -10.09 -9.00
N GLY A 452 -25.17 -11.11 -9.60
CA GLY A 452 -25.73 -11.02 -10.94
C GLY A 452 -26.76 -9.91 -11.10
N ILE A 453 -27.67 -9.75 -10.14
CA ILE A 453 -28.65 -8.65 -10.12
C ILE A 453 -27.95 -7.29 -10.10
N LYS A 454 -27.05 -7.07 -9.12
CA LYS A 454 -26.33 -5.79 -8.99
C LYS A 454 -25.45 -5.47 -10.21
N LEU A 455 -24.88 -6.47 -10.87
CA LEU A 455 -24.15 -6.26 -12.14
C LEU A 455 -25.09 -5.76 -13.24
N GLN A 456 -26.33 -6.23 -13.31
CA GLN A 456 -27.32 -5.74 -14.28
C GLN A 456 -27.81 -4.32 -13.93
N GLU A 457 -28.01 -4.03 -12.64
CA GLU A 457 -28.32 -2.67 -12.16
C GLU A 457 -27.23 -1.67 -12.59
N ILE A 458 -25.95 -2.05 -12.45
CA ILE A 458 -24.82 -1.23 -12.90
C ILE A 458 -24.86 -1.00 -14.42
N LYS A 459 -25.15 -2.05 -15.20
CA LYS A 459 -25.31 -1.91 -16.67
C LYS A 459 -26.47 -1.00 -17.07
N ARG A 460 -27.48 -0.83 -16.20
CA ARG A 460 -28.61 0.09 -16.40
C ARG A 460 -28.32 1.52 -15.93
N GLY A 461 -27.17 1.77 -15.31
CA GLY A 461 -26.73 3.11 -14.90
C GLY A 461 -26.60 3.30 -13.39
N GLU A 462 -26.97 2.31 -12.57
CA GLU A 462 -26.72 2.41 -11.12
C GLU A 462 -25.23 2.38 -10.81
N ARG A 463 -24.81 3.08 -9.75
CA ARG A 463 -23.41 3.18 -9.35
C ARG A 463 -23.31 3.12 -7.83
N ASP A 464 -22.11 2.81 -7.37
CA ASP A 464 -21.73 2.65 -5.97
C ASP A 464 -22.53 1.59 -5.21
N LEU A 465 -22.85 0.48 -5.90
CA LEU A 465 -23.47 -0.68 -5.27
C LEU A 465 -22.41 -1.53 -4.56
N PHE A 466 -22.71 -1.95 -3.33
CA PHE A 466 -21.85 -2.84 -2.55
C PHE A 466 -22.65 -3.77 -1.64
N PHE A 467 -21.93 -4.74 -1.09
CA PHE A 467 -22.36 -5.71 -0.07
C PHE A 467 -21.74 -5.41 1.28
#